data_AF-A0A9P6A6V4-F1
#
_entry.id   AF-A0A9P6A6V4-F1
#
_cell.length_a   1.000
_cell.length_b   1.000
_cell.length_c   1.000
_cell.angle_alpha   90.00
_cell.angle_beta   90.00
_cell.angle_gamma   90.00
#
_symmetry.space_group_name_H-M   'P 1'
#
loop_
_entity.id
_entity.type
_entity.pdbx_description
1 polymer ?
#
loop_
_entity_poly.entity_id
_entity_poly.type
_entity_poly.pdbx_seq_one_letter_code
_entity_poly.pdbx_strand_id
1 'polypeptide(L)'
;MHIVCQWCHIQLIKWFGHGHDPGEIEGTSEGKCMVLCPACPHPGKNLPNNYSHVPAHKGWIYLLFLAINTNFRLKHLSASNDTWDPSLSHSFAYFVEEKKYKEFLSAYTDLVVLEANMCSNYDTMKLASIQGGKGVLASGVSAIECACHNMKRPLSVGDLQLGEKYVNMDYLYFSSNRAIAYPGKVVGLHFAKLSISYLVPKFHIYTHYSE
;
A
#
# COMPACT_ATOMS: atom_id res chain seq x y z
N MET A 1 17.53 -20.15 -7.08
CA MET A 1 16.28 -20.75 -6.54
C MET A 1 15.09 -20.36 -7.43
N HIS A 2 15.13 -20.65 -8.74
CA HIS A 2 14.07 -20.22 -9.68
C HIS A 2 12.86 -21.16 -9.71
N ILE A 3 13.08 -22.45 -9.50
CA ILE A 3 12.03 -23.48 -9.59
C ILE A 3 10.92 -23.24 -8.55
N VAL A 4 11.28 -22.84 -7.33
CA VAL A 4 10.31 -22.56 -6.26
C VAL A 4 9.46 -21.33 -6.61
N CYS A 5 10.08 -20.24 -7.10
CA CYS A 5 9.36 -19.04 -7.52
C CYS A 5 8.39 -19.31 -8.67
N GLN A 6 8.83 -20.06 -9.69
CA GLN A 6 8.00 -20.48 -10.80
C GLN A 6 6.84 -21.37 -10.35
N TRP A 7 7.11 -22.34 -9.47
CA TRP A 7 6.07 -23.21 -8.92
C TRP A 7 5.03 -22.42 -8.11
N CYS A 8 5.46 -21.50 -7.24
CA CYS A 8 4.56 -20.63 -6.48
C CYS A 8 3.70 -19.75 -7.40
N HIS A 9 4.28 -19.21 -8.47
CA HIS A 9 3.54 -18.44 -9.47
C HIS A 9 2.48 -19.30 -10.17
N ILE A 10 2.83 -20.51 -10.61
CA ILE A 10 1.89 -21.45 -11.23
C ILE A 10 0.75 -21.82 -10.27
N GLN A 11 1.05 -22.07 -8.98
CA GLN A 11 0.02 -22.33 -7.97
C GLN A 11 -0.93 -21.14 -7.80
N LEU A 12 -0.40 -19.91 -7.76
CA LEU A 12 -1.21 -18.70 -7.69
C LEU A 12 -2.19 -18.63 -8.87
N ILE A 13 -1.70 -18.75 -10.10
CA ILE A 13 -2.54 -18.72 -11.31
C ILE A 13 -3.60 -19.83 -11.29
N LYS A 14 -3.23 -21.04 -10.85
CA LYS A 14 -4.16 -22.17 -10.73
C LYS A 14 -5.27 -21.90 -9.71
N TRP A 15 -4.94 -21.35 -8.54
CA TRP A 15 -5.92 -21.08 -7.49
C TRP A 15 -6.94 -20.02 -7.89
N PHE A 16 -6.52 -19.04 -8.69
CA PHE A 16 -7.43 -18.00 -9.21
C PHE A 16 -8.10 -18.39 -10.54
N GLY A 17 -7.79 -19.56 -11.10
CA GLY A 17 -8.44 -20.08 -12.31
C GLY A 17 -8.02 -19.39 -13.61
N HIS A 18 -6.99 -18.55 -13.58
CA HIS A 18 -6.54 -17.81 -14.77
C HIS A 18 -5.85 -18.69 -15.82
N GLY A 19 -5.53 -19.95 -15.50
CA GLY A 19 -5.03 -20.90 -16.50
C GLY A 19 -6.05 -21.32 -17.58
N HIS A 20 -7.34 -21.01 -17.37
CA HIS A 20 -8.42 -21.30 -18.34
C HIS A 20 -9.04 -20.03 -18.93
N ASP A 21 -8.47 -18.85 -18.63
CA ASP A 21 -8.92 -17.59 -19.19
C ASP A 21 -8.64 -17.57 -20.71
N PRO A 22 -9.57 -17.12 -21.58
CA PRO A 22 -9.32 -16.98 -23.01
C PRO A 22 -8.10 -16.11 -23.35
N GLY A 23 -7.72 -15.18 -22.46
CA GLY A 23 -6.50 -14.38 -22.59
C GLY A 23 -5.23 -15.05 -22.04
N GLU A 24 -5.30 -16.33 -21.65
CA GLU A 24 -4.24 -17.07 -20.96
C GLU A 24 -3.75 -16.33 -19.69
N ILE A 25 -2.51 -16.61 -19.27
CA ILE A 25 -1.91 -15.97 -18.10
C ILE A 25 -1.68 -14.47 -18.35
N GLU A 26 -1.31 -14.10 -19.58
CA GLU A 26 -1.03 -12.70 -19.96
C GLU A 26 -2.28 -11.80 -19.89
N GLY A 27 -3.47 -12.38 -20.07
CA GLY A 27 -4.76 -11.69 -19.91
C GLY A 27 -5.13 -11.36 -18.47
N THR A 28 -4.37 -11.85 -17.47
CA THR A 28 -4.63 -11.58 -16.06
C THR A 28 -4.48 -10.09 -15.77
N SER A 29 -5.58 -9.44 -15.40
CA SER A 29 -5.55 -8.01 -15.05
C SER A 29 -4.92 -7.76 -13.67
N GLU A 30 -4.43 -6.53 -13.49
CA GLU A 30 -3.80 -6.08 -12.24
C GLU A 30 -4.70 -6.32 -11.02
N GLY A 31 -4.14 -6.94 -9.98
CA GLY A 31 -4.81 -7.19 -8.70
C GLY A 31 -5.88 -8.29 -8.69
N LYS A 32 -5.99 -9.11 -9.73
CA LYS A 32 -6.98 -10.21 -9.81
C LYS A 32 -6.62 -11.46 -9.02
N CYS A 33 -5.34 -11.75 -8.86
CA CYS A 33 -4.83 -12.87 -8.06
C CYS A 33 -4.72 -12.50 -6.58
N MET A 34 -5.78 -11.96 -5.99
CA MET A 34 -5.78 -11.54 -4.59
C MET A 34 -7.06 -11.89 -3.83
N VAL A 35 -6.88 -12.34 -2.59
CA VAL A 35 -7.96 -12.65 -1.66
C VAL A 35 -8.34 -11.41 -0.84
N LEU A 36 -9.48 -10.80 -1.18
CA LEU A 36 -9.99 -9.66 -0.44
C LEU A 36 -10.22 -10.03 1.03
N CYS A 37 -9.99 -9.06 1.94
CA CYS A 37 -10.35 -9.25 3.34
C CYS A 37 -11.86 -9.53 3.47
N PRO A 38 -12.28 -10.71 3.98
CA PRO A 38 -13.69 -11.10 3.99
C PRO A 38 -14.54 -10.27 4.95
N ALA A 39 -13.91 -9.66 5.95
CA ALA A 39 -14.57 -8.82 6.96
C ALA A 39 -14.56 -7.33 6.59
N CYS A 40 -13.85 -6.91 5.54
CA CYS A 40 -13.97 -5.53 5.04
C CYS A 40 -15.35 -5.29 4.41
N PRO A 41 -15.89 -4.06 4.49
CA PRO A 41 -17.22 -3.74 3.96
C PRO A 41 -17.25 -3.73 2.43
N HIS A 42 -17.71 -4.83 1.80
CA HIS A 42 -17.83 -5.00 0.35
C HIS A 42 -19.29 -4.88 -0.12
N PRO A 43 -19.65 -3.81 -0.85
CA PRO A 43 -20.97 -3.68 -1.47
C PRO A 43 -21.29 -4.87 -2.38
N GLY A 44 -22.50 -5.41 -2.26
CA GLY A 44 -22.95 -6.55 -3.08
C GLY A 44 -22.33 -7.90 -2.71
N LYS A 45 -21.47 -7.97 -1.67
CA LYS A 45 -20.92 -9.23 -1.16
C LYS A 45 -21.34 -9.50 0.28
N ASN A 46 -20.95 -8.63 1.21
CA ASN A 46 -21.18 -8.82 2.65
C ASN A 46 -21.86 -7.60 3.32
N LEU A 47 -22.15 -6.54 2.57
CA LEU A 47 -22.96 -5.42 3.05
C LEU A 47 -24.45 -5.66 2.76
N PRO A 48 -25.36 -5.32 3.69
CA PRO A 48 -26.80 -5.41 3.46
C PRO A 48 -27.25 -4.34 2.45
N ASN A 49 -28.20 -4.64 1.56
CA ASN A 49 -28.61 -3.72 0.47
C ASN A 49 -29.02 -2.30 0.92
N ASN A 50 -29.50 -2.16 2.16
CA ASN A 50 -29.91 -0.88 2.74
C ASN A 50 -28.78 -0.15 3.49
N TYR A 51 -27.53 -0.57 3.40
CA TYR A 51 -26.38 0.08 4.08
C TYR A 51 -26.28 1.58 3.78
N SER A 52 -26.74 2.00 2.59
CA SER A 52 -26.69 3.39 2.13
C SER A 52 -27.74 4.32 2.77
N HIS A 53 -28.77 3.75 3.41
CA HIS A 53 -29.87 4.46 4.10
C HIS A 53 -29.63 4.60 5.61
N VAL A 54 -28.52 4.08 6.11
CA VAL A 54 -28.19 4.12 7.53
C VAL A 54 -28.01 5.59 7.96
N PRO A 55 -28.57 6.01 9.11
CA PRO A 55 -28.40 7.35 9.62
C PRO A 55 -26.91 7.72 9.72
N ALA A 56 -26.56 8.98 9.43
CA ALA A 56 -25.15 9.42 9.37
C ALA A 56 -24.36 9.11 10.65
N HIS A 57 -24.99 9.21 11.84
CA HIS A 57 -24.36 8.90 13.13
C HIS A 57 -24.03 7.40 13.33
N LYS A 58 -24.59 6.51 12.49
CA LYS A 58 -24.30 5.07 12.45
C LYS A 58 -23.50 4.63 11.22
N GLY A 59 -23.10 5.58 10.37
CA GLY A 59 -22.32 5.29 9.16
C GLY A 59 -21.00 4.58 9.44
N TRP A 60 -20.43 4.78 10.63
CA TRP A 60 -19.19 4.15 11.08
C TRP A 60 -19.23 2.61 11.08
N ILE A 61 -20.43 2.00 11.19
CA ILE A 61 -20.61 0.54 11.21
C ILE A 61 -20.11 -0.11 9.89
N TYR A 62 -20.21 0.61 8.79
CA TYR A 62 -19.83 0.13 7.45
C TYR A 62 -18.60 0.84 6.90
N LEU A 63 -17.82 1.49 7.77
CA LEU A 63 -16.64 2.23 7.37
C LEU A 63 -15.47 1.30 7.10
N LEU A 64 -14.77 1.53 5.99
CA LEU A 64 -13.50 0.85 5.71
C LEU A 64 -12.36 1.54 6.46
N PHE A 65 -11.70 0.80 7.35
CA PHE A 65 -10.48 1.25 8.02
C PHE A 65 -9.23 0.77 7.29
N LEU A 66 -8.42 1.73 6.84
CA LEU A 66 -7.17 1.49 6.13
C LEU A 66 -5.98 1.86 7.02
N ALA A 67 -4.97 1.00 7.04
CA ALA A 67 -3.69 1.26 7.65
C ALA A 67 -2.62 1.37 6.55
N ILE A 68 -1.68 2.30 6.76
CA ILE A 68 -0.47 2.44 5.96
C ILE A 68 0.66 1.93 6.84
N ASN A 69 1.36 0.90 6.37
CA ASN A 69 2.35 0.21 7.16
C ASN A 69 3.60 -0.06 6.34
N THR A 70 4.76 -0.04 6.99
CA THR A 70 6.07 -0.04 6.36
C THR A 70 7.00 -0.99 7.07
N ASN A 71 7.76 -1.73 6.28
CA ASN A 71 8.72 -2.70 6.76
C ASN A 71 10.12 -2.38 6.21
N PHE A 72 10.96 -1.80 7.07
CA PHE A 72 12.36 -1.49 6.75
C PHE A 72 13.32 -2.67 6.93
N ARG A 73 12.83 -3.82 7.41
CA ARG A 73 13.64 -5.04 7.52
C ARG A 73 13.73 -5.76 6.19
N LEU A 74 12.75 -5.60 5.32
CA LEU A 74 12.73 -6.17 3.98
C LEU A 74 13.48 -5.26 3.01
N LYS A 75 14.80 -5.44 2.93
CA LYS A 75 15.68 -4.64 2.07
C LYS A 75 16.02 -5.40 0.80
N HIS A 76 15.99 -4.70 -0.34
CA HIS A 76 16.46 -5.21 -1.62
C HIS A 76 17.85 -4.65 -1.90
N LEU A 77 18.87 -5.51 -1.88
CA LEU A 77 20.24 -5.15 -2.23
C LEU A 77 20.40 -5.02 -3.76
N SER A 78 21.31 -4.17 -4.22
CA SER A 78 21.61 -3.95 -5.64
C SER A 78 22.47 -5.07 -6.25
N ALA A 79 22.10 -6.33 -6.01
CA ALA A 79 22.83 -7.51 -6.44
C ALA A 79 22.33 -8.08 -7.79
N SER A 80 21.08 -7.79 -8.16
CA SER A 80 20.45 -8.27 -9.41
C SER A 80 19.65 -7.13 -10.06
N ASN A 81 19.17 -7.38 -11.28
CA ASN A 81 18.27 -6.51 -12.01
C ASN A 81 17.16 -7.33 -12.71
N ASP A 82 16.15 -6.63 -13.22
CA ASP A 82 14.99 -7.24 -13.88
C ASP A 82 15.34 -8.01 -15.17
N THR A 83 16.48 -7.70 -15.81
CA THR A 83 16.94 -8.47 -17.00
C THR A 83 17.46 -9.86 -16.64
N TRP A 84 18.07 -10.00 -15.47
CA TRP A 84 18.61 -11.27 -14.98
C TRP A 84 17.61 -12.04 -14.10
N ASP A 85 16.74 -11.32 -13.39
CA ASP A 85 15.71 -11.89 -12.50
C ASP A 85 14.38 -11.14 -12.66
N PRO A 86 13.62 -11.44 -13.73
CA PRO A 86 12.36 -10.74 -14.01
C PRO A 86 11.26 -11.13 -13.02
N SER A 87 10.41 -10.16 -12.69
CA SER A 87 9.20 -10.42 -11.91
C SER A 87 8.27 -11.36 -12.66
N LEU A 88 7.83 -12.46 -12.03
CA LEU A 88 6.88 -13.39 -12.65
C LEU A 88 5.43 -12.89 -12.57
N SER A 89 5.10 -12.13 -11.52
CA SER A 89 3.71 -11.89 -11.14
C SER A 89 3.17 -10.54 -11.60
N HIS A 90 3.95 -9.69 -12.28
CA HIS A 90 3.54 -8.44 -12.96
C HIS A 90 2.27 -7.75 -12.41
N SER A 91 2.21 -7.48 -11.10
CA SER A 91 1.05 -6.83 -10.43
C SER A 91 -0.26 -7.62 -10.41
N PHE A 92 -0.24 -8.93 -10.61
CA PHE A 92 -1.43 -9.78 -10.51
C PHE A 92 -2.00 -9.80 -9.10
N ALA A 93 -1.19 -9.53 -8.06
CA ALA A 93 -1.59 -9.65 -6.65
C ALA A 93 -1.41 -8.33 -5.85
N TYR A 94 -0.47 -8.33 -4.89
CA TYR A 94 -0.34 -7.26 -3.90
C TYR A 94 0.52 -6.08 -4.37
N PHE A 95 1.58 -6.37 -5.14
CA PHE A 95 2.52 -5.35 -5.60
C PHE A 95 1.90 -4.51 -6.72
N VAL A 96 2.21 -3.22 -6.71
CA VAL A 96 1.90 -2.31 -7.82
C VAL A 96 2.75 -2.62 -9.05
N GLU A 97 2.30 -2.14 -10.20
CA GLU A 97 3.08 -2.25 -11.44
C GLU A 97 4.33 -1.38 -11.36
N GLU A 98 5.47 -2.04 -11.49
CA GLU A 98 6.77 -1.48 -11.14
C GLU A 98 7.15 -0.32 -12.06
N LYS A 99 6.86 -0.42 -13.36
CA LYS A 99 7.22 0.63 -14.33
C LYS A 99 6.40 1.90 -14.10
N LYS A 100 5.08 1.79 -14.04
CA LYS A 100 4.15 2.89 -13.73
C LYS A 100 4.46 3.52 -12.37
N TYR A 101 4.82 2.71 -11.38
CA TYR A 101 5.18 3.22 -10.07
C TYR A 101 6.50 4.00 -10.12
N LYS A 102 7.55 3.47 -10.74
CA LYS A 102 8.83 4.17 -10.89
C LYS A 102 8.72 5.45 -11.72
N GLU A 103 7.93 5.43 -12.80
CA GLU A 103 7.64 6.62 -13.61
C GLU A 103 6.97 7.70 -12.75
N PHE A 104 5.96 7.35 -11.97
CA PHE A 104 5.31 8.27 -11.03
C PHE A 104 6.31 8.83 -10.01
N LEU A 105 7.11 7.98 -9.38
CA LEU A 105 8.11 8.43 -8.42
C LEU A 105 9.12 9.39 -9.06
N SER A 106 9.58 9.11 -10.28
CA SER A 106 10.52 9.99 -10.99
C SER A 106 9.94 11.37 -11.30
N ALA A 107 8.63 11.44 -11.58
CA ALA A 107 7.95 12.69 -11.91
C ALA A 107 7.67 13.56 -10.67
N TYR A 108 7.41 12.96 -9.51
CA TYR A 108 6.89 13.68 -8.34
C TYR A 108 7.83 13.74 -7.14
N THR A 109 8.89 12.92 -7.08
CA THR A 109 9.80 12.88 -5.91
C THR A 109 10.45 14.24 -5.64
N ASP A 110 10.92 14.93 -6.68
CA ASP A 110 11.65 16.21 -6.53
C ASP A 110 10.73 17.42 -6.37
N LEU A 111 9.42 17.26 -6.60
CA LEU A 111 8.42 18.32 -6.45
C LEU A 111 7.96 18.49 -5.00
N VAL A 112 8.16 17.48 -4.15
CA VAL A 112 7.77 17.53 -2.75
C VAL A 112 8.89 18.16 -1.94
N VAL A 113 8.68 19.41 -1.51
CA VAL A 113 9.59 20.09 -0.59
C VAL A 113 9.54 19.38 0.76
N LEU A 114 10.70 18.89 1.21
CA LEU A 114 10.82 18.31 2.54
C LEU A 114 10.60 19.42 3.58
N GLU A 115 9.53 19.32 4.37
CA GLU A 115 9.35 20.24 5.49
C GLU A 115 10.52 20.08 6.46
N ALA A 116 11.20 21.19 6.74
CA ALA A 116 12.30 21.22 7.69
C ALA A 116 11.75 21.02 9.11
N ASN A 117 11.78 19.78 9.60
CA ASN A 117 11.37 19.49 10.97
C ASN A 117 12.38 20.07 11.97
N MET A 118 11.94 21.07 12.75
CA MET A 118 12.67 21.78 13.82
C MET A 118 12.86 20.97 15.12
N CYS A 119 12.49 19.69 15.16
CA CYS A 119 12.50 18.87 16.37
C CYS A 119 13.75 17.98 16.44
N SER A 120 14.57 18.16 17.48
CA SER A 120 15.84 17.46 17.70
C SER A 120 15.70 15.92 17.79
N ASN A 121 14.57 15.40 18.27
CA ASN A 121 14.32 13.95 18.35
C ASN A 121 13.93 13.31 17.01
N TYR A 122 13.67 14.11 15.97
CA TYR A 122 13.33 13.62 14.64
C TYR A 122 14.56 13.27 13.79
N ASP A 123 15.76 13.68 14.21
CA ASP A 123 17.00 13.33 13.53
C ASP A 123 17.25 11.81 13.56
N THR A 124 16.76 11.09 14.58
CA THR A 124 16.81 9.62 14.61
C THR A 124 15.93 8.99 13.53
N MET A 125 14.75 9.58 13.23
CA MET A 125 13.89 9.13 12.13
C MET A 125 14.49 9.45 10.76
N LYS A 126 15.16 10.61 10.61
CA LYS A 126 15.94 10.94 9.40
C LYS A 126 17.09 9.95 9.20
N LEU A 127 17.84 9.62 10.25
CA LEU A 127 18.93 8.64 10.17
C LEU A 127 18.41 7.23 9.82
N ALA A 128 17.24 6.84 10.33
CA ALA A 128 16.60 5.56 9.98
C ALA A 128 16.07 5.52 8.53
N SER A 129 15.59 6.65 7.99
CA SER A 129 15.19 6.76 6.58
C SER A 129 16.40 6.89 5.62
N ILE A 130 17.56 7.31 6.13
CA ILE A 130 18.85 7.30 5.43
C ILE A 130 19.55 5.91 5.48
N GLN A 131 19.03 4.93 6.23
CA GLN A 131 19.57 3.55 6.28
C GLN A 131 19.29 2.69 5.02
N GLY A 132 19.27 3.33 3.85
CA GLY A 132 19.54 2.71 2.54
C GLY A 132 20.92 3.15 2.08
N GLY A 133 21.97 2.50 2.59
CA GLY A 133 23.35 2.81 2.21
C GLY A 133 23.66 2.54 0.73
N LYS A 134 24.87 2.89 0.28
CA LYS A 134 25.39 2.45 -1.03
C LYS A 134 25.21 0.93 -1.16
N GLY A 135 24.58 0.48 -2.25
CA GLY A 135 24.35 -0.94 -2.53
C GLY A 135 22.94 -1.47 -2.21
N VAL A 136 21.97 -0.60 -1.91
CA VAL A 136 20.56 -0.96 -1.67
C VAL A 136 19.68 -0.33 -2.75
N LEU A 137 18.84 -1.12 -3.42
CA LEU A 137 17.82 -0.65 -4.38
C LEU A 137 16.52 -0.24 -3.69
N ALA A 138 16.11 -1.00 -2.66
CA ALA A 138 14.96 -0.66 -1.84
C ALA A 138 15.32 -0.80 -0.35
N SER A 139 15.17 0.29 0.38
CA SER A 139 15.39 0.40 1.82
C SER A 139 14.31 -0.30 2.67
N GLY A 140 13.18 -0.63 2.07
CA GLY A 140 12.03 -1.23 2.73
C GLY A 140 10.87 -1.44 1.75
N VAL A 141 9.75 -1.90 2.28
CA VAL A 141 8.49 -2.06 1.54
C VAL A 141 7.37 -1.38 2.31
N SER A 142 6.48 -0.68 1.61
CA SER A 142 5.24 -0.14 2.16
C SER A 142 4.04 -0.91 1.64
N ALA A 143 2.99 -0.99 2.45
CA ALA A 143 1.74 -1.65 2.14
C ALA A 143 0.54 -0.86 2.69
N ILE A 144 -0.54 -0.78 1.90
CA ILE A 144 -1.86 -0.43 2.41
C ILE A 144 -2.62 -1.71 2.76
N GLU A 145 -3.13 -1.77 3.97
CA GLU A 145 -3.80 -2.94 4.51
C GLU A 145 -5.09 -2.59 5.24
N CYS A 146 -5.93 -3.59 5.46
CA CYS A 146 -7.06 -3.46 6.37
C CYS A 146 -6.53 -3.26 7.79
N ALA A 147 -6.86 -2.13 8.41
CA ALA A 147 -6.40 -1.82 9.77
C ALA A 147 -6.90 -2.84 10.81
N CYS A 148 -8.10 -3.39 10.62
CA CYS A 148 -8.72 -4.32 11.57
C CYS A 148 -8.16 -5.75 11.48
N HIS A 149 -7.75 -6.19 10.29
CA HIS A 149 -7.43 -7.60 10.02
C HIS A 149 -6.03 -7.82 9.44
N ASN A 150 -5.25 -6.76 9.24
CA ASN A 150 -3.86 -6.83 8.74
C ASN A 150 -3.73 -7.55 7.38
N MET A 151 -4.81 -7.55 6.60
CA MET A 151 -4.86 -8.15 5.26
C MET A 151 -4.50 -7.10 4.21
N LYS A 152 -3.57 -7.45 3.34
CA LYS A 152 -3.00 -6.54 2.33
C LYS A 152 -4.03 -6.34 1.23
N ARG A 153 -4.10 -5.10 0.73
CA ARG A 153 -4.98 -4.73 -0.38
C ARG A 153 -4.33 -5.06 -1.73
N PRO A 154 -5.09 -5.01 -2.85
CA PRO A 154 -4.53 -5.28 -4.16
C PRO A 154 -3.81 -4.04 -4.62
N LEU A 155 -2.71 -4.21 -5.35
CA LEU A 155 -1.92 -3.09 -5.87
C LEU A 155 -1.62 -2.04 -4.79
N SER A 156 -1.30 -2.50 -3.58
CA SER A 156 -1.11 -1.65 -2.42
C SER A 156 0.28 -1.74 -1.82
N VAL A 157 1.10 -2.64 -2.33
CA VAL A 157 2.46 -2.89 -1.86
C VAL A 157 3.45 -2.31 -2.86
N GLY A 158 4.46 -1.60 -2.38
CA GLY A 158 5.53 -1.07 -3.23
C GLY A 158 6.81 -0.80 -2.47
N ASP A 159 7.90 -0.82 -3.23
CA ASP A 159 9.24 -0.63 -2.69
C ASP A 159 9.50 0.83 -2.29
N LEU A 160 10.27 0.98 -1.22
CA LEU A 160 10.74 2.26 -0.68
C LEU A 160 12.20 2.47 -1.07
N GLN A 161 12.46 3.44 -1.95
CA GLN A 161 13.79 3.70 -2.50
C GLN A 161 14.72 4.24 -1.40
N LEU A 162 14.25 5.24 -0.66
CA LEU A 162 14.98 5.86 0.44
C LEU A 162 14.00 6.26 1.55
N GLY A 163 13.71 5.30 2.43
CA GLY A 163 12.76 5.47 3.52
C GLY A 163 11.33 5.74 3.05
N GLU A 164 10.50 6.13 4.01
CA GLU A 164 9.13 6.53 3.72
C GLU A 164 9.09 7.93 3.11
N LYS A 165 8.37 8.05 2.00
CA LYS A 165 8.05 9.33 1.37
C LYS A 165 6.55 9.40 1.14
N TYR A 166 5.96 10.59 1.27
CA TYR A 166 4.54 10.80 1.02
C TYR A 166 4.14 10.37 -0.39
N VAL A 167 4.97 10.67 -1.39
CA VAL A 167 4.76 10.26 -2.80
C VAL A 167 4.54 8.75 -2.93
N ASN A 168 5.33 7.95 -2.21
CA ASN A 168 5.19 6.49 -2.21
C ASN A 168 3.84 6.09 -1.59
N MET A 169 3.52 6.63 -0.40
CA MET A 169 2.29 6.29 0.31
C MET A 169 1.03 6.69 -0.47
N ASP A 170 1.04 7.87 -1.06
CA ASP A 170 -0.09 8.38 -1.84
C ASP A 170 -0.37 7.48 -3.04
N TYR A 171 0.68 7.13 -3.81
CA TYR A 171 0.52 6.23 -4.94
C TYR A 171 -0.11 4.90 -4.53
N LEU A 172 0.44 4.26 -3.49
CA LEU A 172 -0.06 2.98 -3.00
C LEU A 172 -1.49 3.09 -2.48
N TYR A 173 -1.81 4.17 -1.77
CA TYR A 173 -3.15 4.45 -1.28
C TYR A 173 -4.16 4.57 -2.42
N PHE A 174 -3.89 5.43 -3.42
CA PHE A 174 -4.78 5.63 -4.55
C PHE A 174 -4.87 4.41 -5.45
N SER A 175 -3.76 3.72 -5.69
CA SER A 175 -3.72 2.46 -6.44
C SER A 175 -4.62 1.40 -5.79
N SER A 176 -4.52 1.21 -4.48
CA SER A 176 -5.34 0.23 -3.75
C SER A 176 -6.83 0.55 -3.76
N ASN A 177 -7.19 1.84 -3.72
CA ASN A 177 -8.58 2.31 -3.79
C ASN A 177 -9.14 2.25 -5.21
N ARG A 178 -8.31 2.40 -6.24
CA ARG A 178 -8.73 2.19 -7.63
C ARG A 178 -8.97 0.71 -7.93
N ALA A 179 -8.14 -0.18 -7.38
CA ALA A 179 -8.24 -1.62 -7.57
C ALA A 179 -9.53 -2.22 -6.95
N ILE A 180 -10.03 -1.63 -5.86
CA ILE A 180 -11.33 -1.98 -5.28
C ILE A 180 -12.17 -0.71 -5.16
N ALA A 181 -13.06 -0.50 -6.12
CA ALA A 181 -13.99 0.61 -6.09
C ALA A 181 -14.99 0.43 -4.94
N TYR A 182 -14.84 1.24 -3.91
CA TYR A 182 -15.86 1.39 -2.87
C TYR A 182 -16.66 2.67 -3.13
N PRO A 183 -17.98 2.65 -2.87
CA PRO A 183 -18.78 3.85 -2.90
C PRO A 183 -18.26 4.82 -1.83
N GLY A 184 -18.29 6.13 -2.12
CA GLY A 184 -17.77 7.17 -1.21
C GLY A 184 -18.45 7.21 0.18
N LYS A 185 -19.58 6.51 0.36
CA LYS A 185 -20.21 6.29 1.67
C LYS A 185 -19.50 5.25 2.56
N VAL A 186 -18.72 4.33 1.97
CA VAL A 186 -18.04 3.20 2.65
C VAL A 186 -16.56 3.51 2.88
N VAL A 187 -15.89 4.11 1.90
CA VAL A 187 -14.55 4.70 2.09
C VAL A 187 -14.77 6.11 2.59
N GLY A 188 -15.06 6.20 3.88
CA GLY A 188 -15.30 7.47 4.54
C GLY A 188 -14.01 8.26 4.66
N LEU A 189 -13.86 9.23 3.77
CA LEU A 189 -13.51 10.60 4.13
C LEU A 189 -14.26 11.49 3.14
N HIS A 190 -15.41 12.02 3.54
CA HIS A 190 -15.93 13.22 2.90
C HIS A 190 -14.96 14.35 3.30
N PHE A 191 -13.87 14.52 2.54
CA PHE A 191 -12.87 15.56 2.74
C PHE A 191 -13.50 16.96 2.85
N ALA A 192 -14.66 17.16 2.20
CA ALA A 192 -15.44 18.39 2.28
C ALA A 192 -16.20 18.62 3.62
N LYS A 193 -16.28 17.61 4.49
CA LYS A 193 -17.06 17.66 5.77
C LYS A 193 -16.24 17.37 7.01
N LEU A 194 -15.01 16.87 6.86
CA LEU A 194 -14.11 16.55 7.97
C LEU A 194 -12.96 17.56 7.97
N SER A 195 -12.81 18.32 9.05
CA SER A 195 -11.56 19.02 9.33
C SER A 195 -10.51 17.97 9.66
N ILE A 196 -9.66 17.63 8.70
CA ILE A 196 -8.54 16.69 8.93
C ILE A 196 -7.47 17.45 9.69
N SER A 197 -7.44 17.28 11.00
CA SER A 197 -6.28 17.60 11.81
C SER A 197 -5.34 16.39 11.71
N TYR A 198 -4.18 16.54 11.08
CA TYR A 198 -3.12 15.53 11.14
C TYR A 198 -2.66 15.40 12.60
N LEU A 199 -3.30 14.51 13.36
CA LEU A 199 -2.82 14.08 14.65
C LEU A 199 -1.74 13.04 14.39
N VAL A 200 -0.50 13.50 14.19
CA VAL A 200 0.65 12.67 14.55
C VAL A 200 0.39 12.27 16.02
N PRO A 201 0.34 10.98 16.39
CA PRO A 201 0.23 10.57 17.78
C PRO A 201 1.53 11.00 18.49
N LYS A 202 1.63 12.29 18.84
CA LYS A 202 2.72 12.86 19.60
C LYS A 202 2.52 12.48 21.06
N PHE A 203 2.60 11.19 21.37
CA PHE A 203 2.77 10.71 22.74
C PHE A 203 4.08 11.21 23.39
N HIS A 204 4.90 11.98 22.65
CA HIS A 204 6.20 12.49 23.06
C HIS A 204 6.19 13.97 23.54
N ILE A 205 5.05 14.66 23.57
CA ILE A 205 5.01 16.08 24.01
C ILE A 205 5.25 16.21 25.52
N TYR A 206 4.79 15.26 26.33
CA TYR A 206 4.91 15.35 27.80
C TYR A 206 6.36 15.23 28.32
N THR A 207 7.31 14.75 27.51
CA THR A 207 8.73 14.66 27.92
C THR A 207 9.54 15.91 27.59
N HIS A 208 8.96 16.91 26.92
CA HIS A 208 9.65 18.16 26.58
C HIS A 208 9.26 19.34 27.48
N TYR A 209 8.32 19.16 28.39
CA TYR A 209 8.10 20.06 29.52
C TYR A 209 8.91 19.56 30.71
N SER A 210 10.22 19.72 30.64
CA SER A 210 11.05 19.75 31.84
C SER A 210 10.88 21.12 32.50
N GLU A 211 10.46 21.11 33.76
CA GLU A 211 10.54 22.24 34.71
C GLU A 211 11.94 22.87 34.74
#